data_AF-A0A9E1J4E7-F1
#
_entry.id   AF-A0A9E1J4E7-F1
#
_cell.length_a   1.000
_cell.length_b   1.000
_cell.length_c   1.000
_cell.angle_alpha   90.00
_cell.angle_beta   90.00
_cell.angle_gamma   90.00
#
_symmetry.space_group_name_H-M   'P 1'
#
loop_
_entity.id
_entity.type
_entity.pdbx_description
1 polymer ?
#
loop_
_entity_poly.entity_id
_entity_poly.type
_entity_poly.pdbx_seq_one_letter_code
_entity_poly.pdbx_strand_id
1 'polypeptide(L)' 'MTDRWYEDVKVGEKIISPGKTLTEAEIINWAFQFDPQPFHMDKVAAEEHMYGGLIASGWMLGTYSFRLF' A
#
# COMPACT_ATOMS: atom_id res chain seq x y z
N MET A 1 -4.59 -20.35 12.12
CA MET A 1 -4.12 -20.96 10.87
C MET A 1 -4.91 -22.23 10.70
N THR A 2 -5.68 -22.33 9.63
CA THR A 2 -6.24 -23.62 9.20
C THR A 2 -5.08 -24.49 8.75
N ASP A 3 -5.06 -25.76 9.14
CA ASP A 3 -4.06 -26.71 8.68
C ASP A 3 -4.15 -26.83 7.16
N ARG A 4 -3.16 -26.26 6.48
CA ARG A 4 -3.02 -26.29 5.03
C ARG A 4 -1.61 -26.74 4.72
N TRP A 5 -1.49 -27.86 4.01
CA TRP A 5 -0.22 -28.45 3.66
C TRP A 5 0.12 -28.19 2.20
N TYR A 6 1.32 -28.61 1.79
CA TYR A 6 1.81 -28.38 0.43
C TYR A 6 0.90 -29.05 -0.62
N GLU A 7 0.40 -30.24 -0.30
CA GLU A 7 -0.45 -31.08 -1.13
C GLU A 7 -1.84 -30.46 -1.40
N ASP A 8 -2.27 -29.50 -0.57
CA ASP A 8 -3.56 -28.83 -0.71
C ASP A 8 -3.51 -27.66 -1.70
N VAL A 9 -2.32 -27.21 -2.12
CA VAL A 9 -2.13 -26.07 -3.03
C VAL A 9 -2.41 -26.48 -4.47
N LYS A 10 -3.39 -25.82 -5.11
CA LYS A 10 -3.75 -26.11 -6.50
C LYS A 10 -3.16 -25.07 -7.45
N VAL A 11 -2.64 -25.52 -8.59
CA VAL A 11 -2.18 -24.61 -9.66
C VAL A 11 -3.33 -23.71 -10.10
N GLY A 12 -3.08 -22.40 -10.09
CA GLY A 12 -4.07 -21.39 -10.46
C GLY A 12 -4.99 -20.94 -9.32
N GLU A 13 -4.80 -21.46 -8.10
CA GLU A 13 -5.50 -20.96 -6.92
C GLU A 13 -5.21 -19.48 -6.68
N LYS A 14 -6.24 -18.73 -6.26
CA LYS A 14 -6.16 -17.31 -5.97
C LYS A 14 -6.62 -17.06 -4.54
N ILE A 15 -5.87 -16.21 -3.84
CA ILE A 15 -6.26 -15.68 -2.54
C ILE A 15 -6.66 -14.22 -2.77
N ILE A 16 -7.84 -13.84 -2.29
CA ILE A 16 -8.34 -12.47 -2.36
C ILE A 16 -8.31 -11.93 -0.93
N SER A 17 -7.52 -10.89 -0.72
CA SER A 17 -7.48 -10.21 0.58
C SER A 17 -8.71 -9.32 0.78
N PRO A 18 -9.02 -8.95 2.04
CA PRO A 18 -9.91 -7.82 2.30
C PRO A 18 -9.37 -6.54 1.67
N GLY A 19 -10.27 -5.67 1.22
CA GLY A 19 -9.89 -4.33 0.76
C GLY A 19 -9.51 -3.42 1.93
N LYS A 20 -8.60 -2.47 1.66
CA LYS A 20 -8.29 -1.35 2.57
C LYS A 20 -8.33 -0.03 1.81
N THR A 21 -9.16 0.90 2.29
CA THR A 21 -9.07 2.29 1.89
C THR A 21 -7.88 2.94 2.61
N LEU A 22 -7.04 3.64 1.84
CA LEU A 22 -5.98 4.49 2.38
C LEU A 22 -6.46 5.94 2.39
N THR A 23 -6.38 6.57 3.55
CA THR A 23 -6.70 7.98 3.72
C THR A 23 -5.49 8.85 3.42
N GLU A 24 -5.74 10.11 3.06
CA GLU A 24 -4.70 11.13 2.87
C GLU A 24 -3.78 11.22 4.10
N ALA A 25 -4.38 11.21 5.31
CA ALA A 25 -3.64 11.27 6.57
C ALA A 25 -2.72 10.05 6.79
N GLU A 26 -3.17 8.83 6.45
CA GLU A 26 -2.32 7.64 6.54
C GLU A 26 -1.14 7.71 5.57
N ILE A 27 -1.38 8.21 4.35
CA ILE A 27 -0.34 8.37 3.32
C ILE A 27 0.73 9.34 3.82
N ILE A 28 0.31 10.52 4.27
CA ILE A 28 1.21 11.58 4.74
C ILE A 28 1.98 11.11 5.99
N ASN A 29 1.30 10.52 6.97
CA ASN A 29 1.93 10.04 8.20
C ASN A 29 2.96 8.92 7.94
N TRP A 30 2.70 8.05 6.96
CA TRP A 30 3.66 7.03 6.54
C TRP A 30 4.87 7.66 5.85
N ALA A 31 4.63 8.59 4.93
CA ALA A 31 5.67 9.27 4.18
C ALA A 31 6.64 10.03 5.09
N PHE A 32 6.13 10.73 6.11
CA PHE A 32 6.96 11.41 7.10
C PHE A 32 7.91 10.47 7.86
N GLN A 33 7.55 9.20 8.03
CA GLN A 33 8.37 8.24 8.76
C GLN A 33 9.34 7.46 7.86
N PHE A 34 8.90 7.11 6.66
CA PHE A 34 9.56 6.07 5.87
C PHE A 34 9.93 6.46 4.45
N ASP A 35 9.25 7.47 3.87
CA ASP A 35 9.44 7.85 2.46
C ASP A 35 9.11 9.33 2.22
N PRO A 36 9.98 10.26 2.67
CA PRO A 36 9.66 11.68 2.74
C PRO A 36 9.87 12.39 1.39
N GLN A 37 9.32 11.84 0.31
CA GLN A 37 9.25 12.53 -0.98
C GLN A 37 8.09 13.53 -0.98
N PRO A 38 8.26 14.74 -1.55
CA PRO A 38 7.24 15.81 -1.48
C PRO A 38 5.84 15.38 -1.94
N PHE A 39 5.75 14.60 -3.01
CA PHE A 39 4.48 14.09 -3.57
C PHE A 39 3.79 12.99 -2.74
N HIS A 40 4.36 12.63 -1.59
CA HIS A 40 3.76 11.75 -0.58
C HIS A 40 3.36 12.49 0.70
N MET A 41 3.86 13.71 0.93
CA MET A 41 3.70 14.43 2.20
C MET A 41 2.90 15.72 2.08
N ASP A 42 3.01 16.42 0.95
CA ASP A 42 2.45 17.75 0.78
C ASP A 42 1.60 17.79 -0.48
N LYS A 43 0.32 18.11 -0.29
CA LYS A 43 -0.66 18.15 -1.37
C LYS A 43 -0.37 19.24 -2.39
N VAL A 44 0.05 20.42 -1.94
CA VAL A 44 0.36 21.56 -2.81
C VAL A 44 1.62 21.27 -3.62
N ALA A 45 2.66 20.74 -2.98
CA ALA A 45 3.88 20.33 -3.70
C ALA A 45 3.61 19.18 -4.69
N ALA A 46 2.66 18.29 -4.37
CA ALA A 46 2.29 17.18 -5.24
C ALA A 46 1.54 17.60 -6.52
N GLU A 47 0.82 18.74 -6.50
CA GLU A 47 0.13 19.27 -7.68
C GLU A 47 1.09 19.66 -8.80
N GLU A 48 2.29 20.13 -8.45
CA GLU A 48 3.35 20.48 -9.42
C GLU A 48 4.13 19.25 -9.93
N HIS A 49 3.93 18.08 -9.31
CA HIS A 49 4.59 16.85 -9.71
C HIS A 49 3.91 16.20 -10.92
N MET A 50 4.62 15.31 -11.64
CA MET A 50 4.07 14.60 -12.81
C MET A 50 2.82 13.74 -12.52
N TYR A 51 2.51 13.49 -11.25
CA TYR A 51 1.31 12.75 -10.84
C TYR A 51 0.08 13.64 -10.66
N GLY A 52 0.25 14.97 -10.62
CA GLY A 52 -0.83 15.94 -10.51
C GLY A 52 -1.61 15.89 -9.19
N GLY A 53 -1.00 15.38 -8.13
CA GLY A 53 -1.62 15.23 -6.81
C GLY A 53 -0.90 14.23 -5.92
N LEU A 54 -1.36 14.16 -4.66
CA LEU A 54 -0.79 13.29 -3.65
C LEU A 54 -0.97 11.81 -4.03
N ILE A 55 0.09 11.02 -3.91
CA ILE A 55 0.05 9.57 -4.11
C ILE A 55 0.63 8.83 -2.90
N ALA A 56 0.18 7.60 -2.68
CA ALA A 56 0.76 6.73 -1.65
C ALA A 56 2.18 6.27 -2.05
N SER A 57 3.06 6.08 -1.07
CA SER A 57 4.36 5.45 -1.28
C SER A 57 4.21 4.00 -1.76
N GLY A 58 5.06 3.59 -2.71
CA GLY A 58 5.11 2.19 -3.15
C GLY A 58 5.47 1.22 -2.01
N TRP A 59 6.31 1.67 -1.06
CA TRP A 59 6.68 0.89 0.12
C TRP A 59 5.52 0.68 1.08
N MET A 60 4.66 1.70 1.23
CA MET A 60 3.41 1.61 1.98
C MET A 60 2.50 0.54 1.39
N LEU A 61 2.30 0.57 0.06
CA LEU A 61 1.46 -0.41 -0.64
C LEU A 61 2.01 -1.83 -0.53
N GLY A 62 3.33 -2.01 -0.69
CA GLY A 62 3.98 -3.29 -0.48
C GLY A 62 3.77 -3.81 0.94
N THR A 63 3.91 -2.97 1.96
CA THR A 63 3.69 -3.39 3.35
C THR A 63 2.22 -3.80 3.60
N TYR A 64 1.26 -3.05 3.06
CA TYR A 64 -0.16 -3.41 3.19
C TYR A 64 -0.53 -4.67 2.42
N SER A 65 0.08 -4.94 1.27
CA SER A 65 -0.20 -6.17 0.53
C SER A 65 0.15 -7.40 1.36
N PHE A 66 1.26 -7.38 2.12
CA PHE A 66 1.58 -8.46 3.06
C PHE A 66 0.68 -8.49 4.29
N ARG A 67 0.27 -7.33 4.82
CA ARG A 67 -0.54 -7.23 6.05
C ARG A 67 -1.99 -7.72 5.87
N LEU A 68 -2.53 -7.64 4.66
CA LEU A 68 -3.92 -8.00 4.37
C LEU A 68 -4.13 -9.51 4.14
N PHE A 69 -3.07 -10.32 4.21
CA PHE A 69 -3.13 -11.79 4.17
C PHE A 69 -2.86 -12.41 5.54
#